data_AF-A0A0S7XHF6-F1
#
_entry.id   AF-A0A0S7XHF6-F1
#
_cell.length_a   1.000
_cell.length_b   1.000
_cell.length_c   1.000
_cell.angle_alpha   90.00
_cell.angle_beta   90.00
_cell.angle_gamma   90.00
#
_symmetry.space_group_name_H-M   'P 1'
#
loop_
_entity.id
_entity.type
_entity.pdbx_description
1 polymer ?
#
loop_
_entity_poly.entity_id
_entity_poly.type
_entity_poly.pdbx_seq_one_letter_code
_entity_poly.pdbx_strand_id
1 'polypeptide(L)'
;MLFFAVLSVLFLTGALRAEEDVRALVPEKDALAGWPMIDEVRVFQGEELFDFINGAGEPFYTYGFLSVATADYQNEDGQILTVEIYEMDSSANAFGIYSFQRPGQGERIEVGADCVLAESILYCWKDRYYIKVHTFPDSAAARDAVKAFAEIIAGNIKGKGEPPALLKALPPEGLIPGSEKFLHQKKILDNIRFLSRENVLRLSEKTNMLLADYKSDAGKITLFVVEYPDAEECELASESYGKFTGTAAARELKPGHRIISDKFIISTWGEPYFRAFELTIFAAANIEKFLREKKK
;
A
#
# COMPACT_ATOMS: atom_id res chain seq x y z
N MET A 1 -36.87 -51.82 -1.53
CA MET A 1 -36.58 -50.38 -1.34
C MET A 1 -35.07 -50.21 -1.43
N LEU A 2 -34.58 -49.70 -2.56
CA LEU A 2 -33.16 -49.39 -2.79
C LEU A 2 -32.83 -48.06 -2.10
N PHE A 3 -31.78 -48.01 -1.27
CA PHE A 3 -31.16 -46.77 -0.82
C PHE A 3 -29.93 -46.50 -1.68
N PHE A 4 -29.98 -45.46 -2.51
CA PHE A 4 -28.83 -44.89 -3.20
C PHE A 4 -28.11 -43.94 -2.24
N ALA A 5 -26.88 -44.26 -1.86
CA ALA A 5 -25.98 -43.32 -1.21
C ALA A 5 -25.24 -42.53 -2.30
N VAL A 6 -25.54 -41.24 -2.42
CA VAL A 6 -24.78 -40.31 -3.27
C VAL A 6 -23.59 -39.81 -2.46
N LEU A 7 -22.40 -40.24 -2.85
CA LEU A 7 -21.13 -39.78 -2.29
C LEU A 7 -20.75 -38.47 -2.99
N SER A 8 -21.00 -37.34 -2.33
CA SER A 8 -20.58 -36.02 -2.81
C SER A 8 -19.09 -35.83 -2.55
N VAL A 9 -18.25 -36.03 -3.58
CA VAL A 9 -16.83 -35.64 -3.54
C VAL A 9 -16.75 -34.12 -3.77
N LEU A 10 -16.57 -33.38 -2.67
CA LEU A 10 -16.17 -31.97 -2.72
C LEU A 10 -14.72 -31.89 -3.20
N PHE A 11 -14.52 -31.59 -4.48
CA PHE A 11 -13.24 -31.13 -4.98
C PHE A 11 -12.98 -29.72 -4.42
N LEU A 12 -12.27 -29.64 -3.29
CA LEU A 12 -11.54 -28.42 -2.93
C LEU A 12 -10.42 -28.24 -3.95
N THR A 13 -10.68 -27.53 -5.04
CA THR A 13 -9.62 -26.99 -5.90
C THR A 13 -9.01 -25.78 -5.19
N GLY A 14 -8.28 -26.03 -4.11
CA GLY A 14 -7.25 -25.11 -3.66
C GLY A 14 -6.13 -25.21 -4.70
N ALA A 15 -6.10 -24.26 -5.64
CA ALA A 15 -4.91 -24.10 -6.47
C ALA A 15 -3.76 -23.76 -5.50
N LEU A 16 -2.90 -24.73 -5.21
CA LEU A 16 -1.56 -24.44 -4.71
C LEU A 16 -0.91 -23.59 -5.79
N ARG A 17 -0.99 -22.28 -5.64
CA ARG A 17 -0.16 -21.36 -6.41
C ARG A 17 1.27 -21.69 -5.98
N ALA A 18 2.07 -22.23 -6.91
CA ALA A 18 3.48 -22.43 -6.65
C ALA A 18 4.04 -21.08 -6.17
N GLU A 19 4.55 -21.07 -4.95
CA GLU A 19 5.15 -19.89 -4.34
C GLU A 19 6.35 -19.51 -5.22
N GLU A 20 6.25 -18.33 -5.83
CA GLU A 20 7.30 -17.81 -6.70
C GLU A 20 8.45 -17.35 -5.80
N ASP A 21 9.53 -18.13 -5.78
CA ASP A 21 10.73 -17.84 -4.99
C ASP A 21 11.22 -16.43 -5.30
N VAL A 22 11.20 -15.55 -4.29
CA VAL A 22 11.62 -14.15 -4.39
C VAL A 22 13.04 -14.03 -4.96
N ARG A 23 13.91 -15.03 -4.73
CA ARG A 23 15.28 -15.05 -5.26
C ARG A 23 15.31 -15.08 -6.79
N ALA A 24 14.35 -15.77 -7.41
CA ALA A 24 14.26 -15.89 -8.86
C ALA A 24 13.77 -14.61 -9.55
N LEU A 25 13.28 -13.63 -8.78
CA LEU A 25 12.86 -12.33 -9.31
C LEU A 25 14.03 -11.35 -9.45
N VAL A 26 15.12 -11.58 -8.72
CA VAL A 26 16.33 -10.76 -8.80
C VAL A 26 16.95 -10.94 -10.19
N PRO A 27 17.34 -9.86 -10.87
CA PRO A 27 17.94 -9.97 -12.20
C PRO A 27 19.19 -10.85 -12.17
N GLU A 28 19.44 -11.55 -13.28
CA GLU A 28 20.63 -12.39 -13.39
C GLU A 28 21.91 -11.54 -13.39
N LYS A 29 23.05 -12.18 -13.15
CA LYS A 29 24.34 -11.51 -13.01
C LYS A 29 24.71 -10.55 -14.14
N ASP A 30 24.28 -10.83 -15.37
CA ASP A 30 24.60 -10.05 -16.58
C ASP A 30 23.31 -9.46 -17.21
N ALA A 31 22.24 -9.29 -16.42
CA ALA A 31 20.94 -8.88 -16.92
C ALA A 31 20.91 -7.48 -17.55
N LEU A 32 21.84 -6.60 -17.13
CA LEU A 32 22.04 -5.29 -17.73
C LEU A 32 23.51 -5.09 -18.09
N ALA A 33 23.78 -4.81 -19.37
CA ALA A 33 25.14 -4.57 -19.84
C ALA A 33 25.77 -3.38 -19.09
N GLY A 34 27.02 -3.54 -18.65
CA GLY A 34 27.74 -2.53 -17.86
C GLY A 34 27.39 -2.51 -16.37
N TRP A 35 26.49 -3.39 -15.91
CA TRP A 35 26.13 -3.54 -14.50
C TRP A 35 26.14 -5.02 -14.10
N PRO A 36 27.30 -5.70 -14.07
CA PRO A 36 27.40 -7.04 -13.54
C PRO A 36 27.09 -7.09 -12.03
N MET A 37 26.45 -8.17 -11.59
CA MET A 37 26.27 -8.47 -10.18
C MET A 37 27.64 -8.78 -9.54
N ILE A 38 27.92 -8.19 -8.39
CA ILE A 38 29.23 -8.32 -7.71
C ILE A 38 29.24 -9.35 -6.58
N ASP A 39 28.08 -9.77 -6.11
CA ASP A 39 27.91 -10.74 -5.01
C ASP A 39 26.82 -11.78 -5.35
N GLU A 40 26.50 -12.66 -4.41
CA GLU A 40 25.33 -13.53 -4.54
C GLU A 40 24.04 -12.85 -4.09
N VAL A 41 22.90 -13.35 -4.59
CA VAL A 41 21.59 -12.93 -4.07
C VAL A 41 21.47 -13.33 -2.60
N ARG A 42 21.20 -12.35 -1.74
CA ARG A 42 20.95 -12.54 -0.31
C ARG A 42 19.44 -12.53 -0.09
N VAL A 43 18.95 -13.40 0.80
CA VAL A 43 17.53 -13.47 1.17
C VAL A 43 17.44 -13.39 2.68
N PHE A 44 16.60 -12.49 3.18
CA PHE A 44 16.33 -12.32 4.61
C PHE A 44 14.86 -12.59 4.88
N GLN A 45 14.56 -13.28 5.98
CA GLN A 45 13.18 -13.65 6.37
C GLN A 45 12.94 -13.40 7.85
N GLY A 46 11.67 -13.21 8.22
CA GLY A 46 11.28 -13.01 9.62
C GLY A 46 12.06 -11.84 10.26
N GLU A 47 12.66 -12.09 11.42
CA GLU A 47 13.37 -11.05 12.21
C GLU A 47 14.67 -10.56 11.56
N GLU A 48 15.25 -11.31 10.63
CA GLU A 48 16.52 -10.94 9.96
C GLU A 48 16.40 -9.63 9.16
N LEU A 49 15.18 -9.25 8.75
CA LEU A 49 14.94 -7.95 8.13
C LEU A 49 15.39 -6.81 9.04
N PHE A 50 15.18 -6.93 10.37
CA PHE A 50 15.53 -5.87 11.30
C PHE A 50 17.03 -5.56 11.26
N ASP A 51 17.87 -6.59 11.18
CA ASP A 51 19.32 -6.43 11.06
C ASP A 51 19.68 -5.86 9.68
N PHE A 52 19.07 -6.38 8.60
CA PHE A 52 19.32 -5.92 7.23
C PHE A 52 19.04 -4.42 7.04
N ILE A 53 17.92 -3.91 7.56
CA ILE A 53 17.53 -2.49 7.40
C ILE A 53 17.78 -1.63 8.64
N ASN A 54 18.75 -2.01 9.48
CA ASN A 54 19.23 -1.24 10.63
C ASN A 54 18.11 -0.79 11.59
N GLY A 55 17.19 -1.70 11.89
CA GLY A 55 16.09 -1.50 12.83
C GLY A 55 14.84 -0.83 12.25
N ALA A 56 14.85 -0.47 10.97
CA ALA A 56 13.68 0.13 10.30
C ALA A 56 12.61 -0.91 9.85
N GLY A 57 12.60 -2.11 10.44
CA GLY A 57 11.72 -3.26 10.10
C GLY A 57 10.24 -3.10 10.41
N GLU A 58 9.88 -2.30 11.42
CA GLU A 58 8.52 -2.29 11.96
C GLU A 58 7.39 -1.99 10.94
N PRO A 59 7.55 -1.01 10.01
CA PRO A 59 6.54 -0.79 8.98
C PRO A 59 6.33 -2.03 8.10
N PHE A 60 7.39 -2.72 7.70
CA PHE A 60 7.31 -3.91 6.85
C PHE A 60 6.56 -5.04 7.54
N TYR A 61 6.83 -5.31 8.82
CA TYR A 61 6.10 -6.31 9.59
C TYR A 61 4.61 -5.98 9.72
N THR A 62 4.27 -4.68 9.83
CA THR A 62 2.88 -4.23 9.88
C THR A 62 2.14 -4.45 8.56
N TYR A 63 2.87 -4.62 7.46
CA TYR A 63 2.37 -4.99 6.14
C TYR A 63 2.67 -6.45 5.79
N GLY A 64 2.73 -7.36 6.77
CA GLY A 64 2.78 -8.80 6.50
C GLY A 64 4.03 -9.24 5.72
N PHE A 65 5.19 -8.66 6.03
CA PHE A 65 6.48 -9.06 5.46
C PHE A 65 6.73 -10.57 5.57
N LEU A 66 7.13 -11.17 4.45
CA LEU A 66 7.53 -12.58 4.37
C LEU A 66 9.05 -12.71 4.17
N SER A 67 9.57 -12.06 3.13
CA SER A 67 10.97 -12.17 2.74
C SER A 67 11.44 -10.95 1.95
N VAL A 68 12.76 -10.71 1.88
CA VAL A 68 13.37 -9.78 0.93
C VAL A 68 14.54 -10.46 0.23
N ALA A 69 14.58 -10.41 -1.10
CA ALA A 69 15.77 -10.72 -1.87
C ALA A 69 16.51 -9.45 -2.25
N THR A 70 17.83 -9.45 -2.11
CA THR A 70 18.68 -8.30 -2.46
C THR A 70 19.98 -8.72 -3.13
N ALA A 71 20.43 -7.90 -4.09
CA ALA A 71 21.71 -8.05 -4.76
C ALA A 71 22.28 -6.69 -5.17
N ASP A 72 23.60 -6.63 -5.25
CA ASP A 72 24.36 -5.45 -5.64
C ASP A 72 25.00 -5.66 -7.02
N TYR A 73 24.96 -4.62 -7.84
CA TYR A 73 25.54 -4.55 -9.18
C TYR A 73 26.49 -3.37 -9.24
N GLN A 74 27.61 -3.51 -9.93
CA GLN A 74 28.61 -2.46 -10.00
C GLN A 74 29.03 -2.17 -11.43
N ASN A 75 29.06 -0.89 -11.79
CA ASN A 75 29.57 -0.45 -13.08
C ASN A 75 31.11 -0.29 -13.09
N GLU A 76 31.69 0.00 -14.25
CA GLU A 76 33.14 0.17 -14.42
C GLU A 76 33.72 1.35 -13.60
N ASP A 77 32.90 2.34 -13.28
CA ASP A 77 33.26 3.49 -12.45
C ASP A 77 33.22 3.17 -10.93
N GLY A 78 32.87 1.94 -10.55
CA GLY A 78 32.75 1.50 -9.16
C GLY A 78 31.44 1.89 -8.48
N GLN A 79 30.49 2.47 -9.20
CA GLN A 79 29.18 2.85 -8.68
C GLN A 79 28.35 1.60 -8.40
N ILE A 80 27.73 1.53 -7.21
CA ILE A 80 26.90 0.40 -6.78
C ILE A 80 25.42 0.73 -6.99
N LEU A 81 24.70 -0.21 -7.58
CA LEU A 81 23.24 -0.25 -7.67
C LEU A 81 22.73 -1.44 -6.87
N THR A 82 21.82 -1.19 -5.94
CA THR A 82 21.22 -2.19 -5.07
C THR A 82 19.77 -2.44 -5.48
N VAL A 83 19.44 -3.71 -5.68
CA VAL A 83 18.07 -4.19 -5.87
C VAL A 83 17.57 -4.78 -4.55
N GLU A 84 16.37 -4.43 -4.14
CA GLU A 84 15.65 -5.03 -3.02
C GLU A 84 14.22 -5.37 -3.48
N ILE A 85 13.83 -6.63 -3.35
CA ILE A 85 12.49 -7.14 -3.71
C ILE A 85 11.88 -7.74 -2.44
N TYR A 86 10.96 -7.00 -1.84
CA TYR A 86 10.24 -7.40 -0.63
C TYR A 86 8.95 -8.13 -0.99
N GLU A 87 8.80 -9.34 -0.51
CA GLU A 87 7.57 -10.13 -0.60
C GLU A 87 6.69 -9.90 0.63
N MET A 88 5.44 -9.55 0.38
CA MET A 88 4.39 -9.41 1.39
C MET A 88 3.38 -10.55 1.28
N ASP A 89 2.59 -10.76 2.33
CA ASP A 89 1.52 -11.77 2.37
C ASP A 89 0.40 -11.53 1.35
N SER A 90 0.30 -10.33 0.80
CA SER A 90 -0.76 -9.92 -0.10
C SER A 90 -0.37 -8.72 -0.97
N SER A 91 -1.02 -8.64 -2.14
CA SER A 91 -0.88 -7.51 -3.06
C SER A 91 -1.30 -6.17 -2.44
N ALA A 92 -2.31 -6.18 -1.57
CA ALA A 92 -2.75 -4.98 -0.85
C ALA A 92 -1.70 -4.48 0.15
N ASN A 93 -1.04 -5.39 0.87
CA ASN A 93 0.03 -5.04 1.80
C ASN A 93 1.31 -4.58 1.10
N ALA A 94 1.66 -5.20 -0.03
CA ALA A 94 2.74 -4.72 -0.89
C ALA A 94 2.46 -3.31 -1.41
N PHE A 95 1.21 -3.00 -1.78
CA PHE A 95 0.82 -1.63 -2.10
C PHE A 95 0.91 -0.72 -0.87
N GLY A 96 0.54 -1.20 0.32
CA GLY A 96 0.63 -0.47 1.57
C GLY A 96 2.03 0.04 1.86
N ILE A 97 3.03 -0.85 1.90
CA ILE A 97 4.43 -0.47 2.11
C ILE A 97 4.98 0.41 0.97
N TYR A 98 4.62 0.11 -0.30
CA TYR A 98 5.00 0.95 -1.44
C TYR A 98 4.46 2.37 -1.28
N SER A 99 3.16 2.49 -0.96
CA SER A 99 2.51 3.76 -0.74
C SER A 99 3.14 4.49 0.43
N PHE A 100 3.53 3.80 1.51
CA PHE A 100 4.20 4.37 2.66
C PHE A 100 5.59 4.94 2.30
N GLN A 101 6.44 4.13 1.67
CA GLN A 101 7.83 4.44 1.34
C GLN A 101 7.97 5.46 0.19
N ARG A 102 7.08 5.41 -0.81
CA ARG A 102 7.21 6.28 -1.97
C ARG A 102 7.04 7.76 -1.56
N PRO A 103 7.88 8.65 -2.09
CA PRO A 103 7.70 10.08 -1.90
C PRO A 103 6.41 10.55 -2.59
N GLY A 104 5.82 11.63 -2.09
CA GLY A 104 4.63 12.23 -2.70
C GLY A 104 4.90 12.98 -4.01
N GLN A 105 6.16 13.05 -4.45
CA GLN A 105 6.60 13.66 -5.70
C GLN A 105 7.63 12.73 -6.37
N GLY A 106 7.64 12.70 -7.70
CA GLY A 106 8.57 11.89 -8.48
C GLY A 106 8.06 11.69 -9.91
N GLU A 107 8.92 11.16 -10.77
CA GLU A 107 8.57 10.76 -12.12
C GLU A 107 7.89 9.40 -12.08
N ARG A 108 6.66 9.30 -12.58
CA ARG A 108 5.99 8.00 -12.73
C ARG A 108 6.56 7.27 -13.95
N ILE A 109 6.93 6.02 -13.78
CA ILE A 109 7.60 5.22 -14.81
C ILE A 109 6.66 4.11 -15.29
N GLU A 110 6.52 3.95 -16.60
CA GLU A 110 5.69 2.91 -17.23
C GLU A 110 6.53 1.68 -17.57
N VAL A 111 6.72 0.77 -16.61
CA VAL A 111 7.53 -0.46 -16.76
C VAL A 111 6.74 -1.73 -16.45
N GLY A 112 5.43 -1.72 -16.67
CA GLY A 112 4.56 -2.88 -16.37
C GLY A 112 4.38 -3.16 -14.86
N ALA A 113 4.74 -2.19 -14.03
CA ALA A 113 4.53 -2.08 -12.58
C ALA A 113 4.16 -0.61 -12.26
N ASP A 114 3.58 -0.35 -11.09
CA ASP A 114 3.37 1.03 -10.64
C ASP A 114 4.66 1.52 -9.97
N CYS A 115 5.39 2.40 -10.64
CA CYS A 115 6.70 2.85 -10.20
C CYS A 115 6.82 4.37 -10.15
N VAL A 116 7.50 4.87 -9.12
CA VAL A 116 7.88 6.27 -8.97
C VAL A 116 9.39 6.36 -8.79
N LEU A 117 10.04 7.12 -9.66
CA LEU A 117 11.44 7.51 -9.54
C LEU A 117 11.53 8.88 -8.84
N ALA A 118 12.30 8.93 -7.77
CA ALA A 118 12.69 10.18 -7.13
C ALA A 118 14.20 10.15 -6.89
N GLU A 119 14.89 11.16 -7.42
CA GLU A 119 16.36 11.16 -7.49
C GLU A 119 16.86 9.90 -8.22
N SER A 120 17.74 9.12 -7.62
CA SER A 120 18.24 7.82 -8.11
C SER A 120 17.64 6.62 -7.36
N ILE A 121 16.46 6.80 -6.74
CA ILE A 121 15.71 5.73 -6.07
C ILE A 121 14.39 5.50 -6.77
N LEU A 122 14.15 4.26 -7.15
CA LEU A 122 12.94 3.81 -7.79
C LEU A 122 12.16 2.93 -6.82
N TYR A 123 10.90 3.29 -6.59
CA TYR A 123 9.94 2.58 -5.76
C TYR A 123 8.90 1.96 -6.68
N CYS A 124 8.70 0.65 -6.67
CA CYS A 124 7.62 0.01 -7.41
C CYS A 124 6.75 -0.87 -6.53
N TRP A 125 5.53 -1.08 -7.03
CA TRP A 125 4.66 -2.15 -6.59
C TRP A 125 4.17 -2.98 -7.78
N LYS A 126 4.20 -4.31 -7.62
CA LYS A 126 3.60 -5.27 -8.55
C LYS A 126 3.29 -6.59 -7.83
N ASP A 127 2.06 -7.07 -7.97
CA ASP A 127 1.56 -8.22 -7.19
C ASP A 127 1.84 -8.04 -5.69
N ARG A 128 2.28 -9.10 -5.01
CA ARG A 128 2.65 -9.07 -3.60
C ARG A 128 4.06 -8.54 -3.33
N TYR A 129 4.67 -7.84 -4.30
CA TYR A 129 6.04 -7.36 -4.19
C TYR A 129 6.12 -5.83 -4.12
N TYR A 130 6.87 -5.34 -3.14
CA TYR A 130 7.41 -3.99 -3.13
C TYR A 130 8.87 -4.05 -3.58
N ILE A 131 9.23 -3.24 -4.57
CA ILE A 131 10.56 -3.25 -5.16
C ILE A 131 11.19 -1.88 -4.92
N LYS A 132 12.44 -1.89 -4.48
CA LYS A 132 13.28 -0.71 -4.35
C LYS A 132 14.57 -0.93 -5.12
N VAL A 133 14.83 -0.07 -6.09
CA VAL A 133 16.10 -0.07 -6.84
C VAL A 133 16.75 1.26 -6.63
N HIS A 134 18.01 1.28 -6.21
CA HIS A 134 18.68 2.53 -5.92
C HIS A 134 20.17 2.48 -6.18
N THR A 135 20.74 3.65 -6.45
CA THR A 135 22.17 3.83 -6.66
C THR A 135 22.57 5.24 -6.26
N PHE A 136 23.85 5.45 -5.93
CA PHE A 136 24.39 6.77 -5.61
C PHE A 136 25.81 6.92 -6.17
N PRO A 137 26.23 8.12 -6.59
CA PRO A 137 25.47 9.37 -6.60
C PRO A 137 24.42 9.43 -7.73
N ASP A 138 23.47 10.37 -7.61
CA ASP A 138 22.43 10.60 -8.61
C ASP A 138 23.01 11.21 -9.91
N SER A 139 22.63 10.67 -11.05
CA SER A 139 23.08 11.07 -12.39
C SER A 139 22.07 10.60 -13.46
N ALA A 140 22.20 11.10 -14.70
CA ALA A 140 21.35 10.61 -15.78
C ALA A 140 21.53 9.10 -16.03
N ALA A 141 22.78 8.62 -16.09
CA ALA A 141 23.08 7.20 -16.27
C ALA A 141 22.59 6.33 -15.10
N ALA A 142 22.68 6.84 -13.87
CA ALA A 142 22.13 6.19 -12.69
C ALA A 142 20.60 6.02 -12.78
N ARG A 143 19.89 7.07 -13.20
CA ARG A 143 18.43 7.04 -13.39
C ARG A 143 18.01 6.07 -14.50
N ASP A 144 18.77 6.03 -15.59
CA ASP A 144 18.52 5.08 -16.69
C ASP A 144 18.74 3.64 -16.24
N ALA A 145 19.80 3.37 -15.46
CA ALA A 145 20.09 2.05 -14.92
C ALA A 145 18.97 1.58 -13.97
N VAL A 146 18.53 2.38 -13.00
CA VAL A 146 17.46 1.96 -12.07
C VAL A 146 16.14 1.72 -12.80
N LYS A 147 15.81 2.49 -13.85
CA LYS A 147 14.65 2.24 -14.71
C LYS A 147 14.74 0.91 -15.45
N ALA A 148 15.90 0.61 -16.05
CA ALA A 148 16.13 -0.65 -16.76
C ALA A 148 16.04 -1.87 -15.84
N PHE A 149 16.63 -1.80 -14.64
CA PHE A 149 16.50 -2.85 -13.63
C PHE A 149 15.04 -3.05 -13.20
N ALA A 150 14.28 -1.97 -12.99
CA ALA A 150 12.86 -2.06 -12.65
C ALA A 150 12.04 -2.74 -13.76
N GLU A 151 12.34 -2.48 -15.03
CA GLU A 151 11.69 -3.15 -16.16
C GLU A 151 11.97 -4.65 -16.19
N ILE A 152 13.23 -5.06 -15.97
CA ILE A 152 13.61 -6.48 -15.90
C ILE A 152 12.88 -7.17 -14.75
N ILE A 153 12.90 -6.59 -13.55
CA ILE A 153 12.23 -7.15 -12.36
C ILE A 153 10.72 -7.25 -12.60
N ALA A 154 10.10 -6.20 -13.17
CA ALA A 154 8.69 -6.24 -13.50
C ALA A 154 8.40 -7.34 -14.54
N GLY A 155 9.27 -7.59 -15.51
CA GLY A 155 9.14 -8.70 -16.47
C GLY A 155 9.20 -10.08 -15.80
N ASN A 156 10.00 -10.24 -14.75
CA ASN A 156 10.12 -11.48 -13.98
C ASN A 156 8.86 -11.80 -13.17
N ILE A 157 8.15 -10.78 -12.68
CA ILE A 157 6.92 -10.96 -11.90
C ILE A 157 5.73 -11.23 -12.83
N LYS A 158 5.25 -12.48 -12.81
CA LYS A 158 4.12 -12.93 -13.65
C LYS A 158 2.79 -12.33 -13.23
N GLY A 159 2.58 -12.15 -11.93
CA GLY A 159 1.37 -11.55 -11.37
C GLY A 159 1.31 -10.05 -11.62
N LYS A 160 0.12 -9.52 -11.87
CA LYS A 160 -0.08 -8.06 -11.85
C LYS A 160 -0.32 -7.54 -10.44
N GLY A 161 -1.03 -8.33 -9.63
CA GLY A 161 -1.64 -7.86 -8.39
C GLY A 161 -2.93 -7.10 -8.63
N GLU A 162 -3.74 -7.02 -7.59
CA GLU A 162 -4.78 -6.00 -7.50
C GLU A 162 -4.41 -4.99 -6.42
N PRO A 163 -4.57 -3.70 -6.69
CA PRO A 163 -4.36 -2.69 -5.67
C PRO A 163 -5.49 -2.79 -4.63
N PRO A 164 -5.34 -2.22 -3.42
CA PRO A 164 -6.40 -2.22 -2.43
C PRO A 164 -7.72 -1.73 -3.03
N ALA A 165 -8.77 -2.55 -2.94
CA ALA A 165 -10.06 -2.25 -3.55
C ALA A 165 -10.64 -0.90 -3.07
N LEU A 166 -10.27 -0.49 -1.84
CA LEU A 166 -10.65 0.78 -1.23
C LEU A 166 -10.20 2.01 -2.04
N LEU A 167 -9.16 1.90 -2.87
CA LEU A 167 -8.75 3.00 -3.77
C LEU A 167 -9.86 3.42 -4.73
N LYS A 168 -10.73 2.48 -5.14
CA LYS A 168 -11.88 2.76 -6.01
C LYS A 168 -12.94 3.64 -5.33
N ALA A 169 -12.88 3.79 -4.00
CA ALA A 169 -13.79 4.63 -3.25
C ALA A 169 -13.39 6.12 -3.25
N LEU A 170 -12.15 6.46 -3.63
CA LEU A 170 -11.68 7.83 -3.63
C LEU A 170 -12.38 8.66 -4.72
N PRO A 171 -12.93 9.85 -4.40
CA PRO A 171 -13.32 10.82 -5.40
C PRO A 171 -12.14 11.18 -6.32
N PRO A 172 -12.30 11.11 -7.66
CA PRO A 172 -11.22 11.48 -8.57
C PRO A 172 -11.04 13.00 -8.64
N GLU A 173 -12.10 13.79 -8.43
CA GLU A 173 -12.03 15.25 -8.53
C GLU A 173 -11.16 15.86 -7.42
N GLY A 174 -10.11 16.57 -7.83
CA GLY A 174 -9.20 17.26 -6.91
C GLY A 174 -8.18 16.37 -6.22
N LEU A 175 -8.20 15.04 -6.42
CA LEU A 175 -7.22 14.11 -5.89
C LEU A 175 -5.81 14.51 -6.36
N ILE A 176 -4.86 14.60 -5.43
CA ILE A 176 -3.44 14.81 -5.74
C ILE A 176 -2.84 13.42 -6.02
N PRO A 177 -2.47 13.12 -7.28
CA PRO A 177 -1.98 11.79 -7.64
C PRO A 177 -0.72 11.42 -6.86
N GLY A 178 -0.64 10.18 -6.39
CA GLY A 178 0.52 9.66 -5.65
C GLY A 178 0.49 9.94 -4.14
N SER A 179 -0.44 10.79 -3.68
CA SER A 179 -0.63 11.09 -2.25
C SER A 179 -1.33 9.99 -1.45
N GLU A 180 -1.86 8.97 -2.14
CA GLU A 180 -2.61 7.89 -1.51
C GLU A 180 -1.70 7.07 -0.59
N LYS A 181 -2.15 6.80 0.63
CA LYS A 181 -1.48 5.93 1.61
C LYS A 181 -2.46 4.89 2.11
N PHE A 182 -2.11 3.61 2.01
CA PHE A 182 -2.91 2.49 2.49
C PHE A 182 -2.24 1.83 3.70
N LEU A 183 -2.96 1.66 4.80
CA LEU A 183 -2.42 1.16 6.07
C LEU A 183 -3.48 0.44 6.92
N HIS A 184 -3.04 -0.25 7.96
CA HIS A 184 -3.94 -0.95 8.90
C HIS A 184 -3.91 -0.37 10.31
N GLN A 185 -2.71 -0.10 10.84
CA GLN A 185 -2.52 0.16 12.27
C GLN A 185 -2.17 1.61 12.58
N LYS A 186 -2.54 2.08 13.78
CA LYS A 186 -2.25 3.44 14.28
C LYS A 186 -0.77 3.79 14.21
N LYS A 187 0.13 2.85 14.49
CA LYS A 187 1.57 3.12 14.45
C LYS A 187 2.05 3.65 13.09
N ILE A 188 1.46 3.17 12.01
CA ILE A 188 1.77 3.66 10.65
C ILE A 188 1.10 5.00 10.42
N LEU A 189 -0.13 5.18 10.92
CA LEU A 189 -0.81 6.47 10.88
C LEU A 189 0.04 7.55 11.56
N ASP A 190 0.64 7.28 12.72
CA ASP A 190 1.46 8.25 13.44
C ASP A 190 2.72 8.67 12.64
N ASN A 191 3.26 7.78 11.81
CA ASN A 191 4.38 8.09 10.90
C ASN A 191 3.95 8.94 9.69
N ILE A 192 2.69 8.82 9.26
CA ILE A 192 2.15 9.57 8.12
C ILE A 192 1.59 10.92 8.59
N ARG A 193 0.74 10.88 9.61
CA ARG A 193 0.01 12.01 10.19
C ARG A 193 -0.45 11.67 11.61
N PHE A 194 0.23 12.24 12.60
CA PHE A 194 -0.19 12.15 13.99
C PHE A 194 -1.61 12.70 14.20
N LEU A 195 -2.46 11.87 14.77
CA LEU A 195 -3.86 12.19 15.07
C LEU A 195 -4.05 12.52 16.54
N SER A 196 -3.75 11.55 17.40
CA SER A 196 -3.89 11.68 18.84
C SER A 196 -2.98 10.66 19.53
N ARG A 197 -2.77 10.82 20.84
CA ARG A 197 -2.02 9.83 21.62
C ARG A 197 -2.75 8.49 21.67
N GLU A 198 -4.07 8.51 21.75
CA GLU A 198 -4.91 7.32 21.83
C GLU A 198 -5.28 6.79 20.44
N ASN A 199 -5.62 5.50 20.36
CA ASN A 199 -6.14 4.89 19.13
C ASN A 199 -7.63 5.23 18.95
N VAL A 200 -7.92 6.52 18.72
CA VAL A 200 -9.29 7.04 18.67
C VAL A 200 -10.11 6.47 17.52
N LEU A 201 -9.45 6.03 16.44
CA LEU A 201 -10.06 5.33 15.29
C LEU A 201 -10.08 3.80 15.47
N ARG A 202 -9.63 3.27 16.62
CA ARG A 202 -9.56 1.81 16.90
C ARG A 202 -8.93 0.99 15.77
N LEU A 203 -7.89 1.54 15.13
CA LEU A 203 -7.17 0.86 14.04
C LEU A 203 -6.49 -0.41 14.54
N SER A 204 -6.56 -1.48 13.76
CA SER A 204 -5.97 -2.78 14.06
C SER A 204 -5.47 -3.47 12.78
N GLU A 205 -4.83 -4.62 12.90
CA GLU A 205 -4.42 -5.45 11.75
C GLU A 205 -5.59 -5.84 10.82
N LYS A 206 -6.83 -5.77 11.31
CA LYS A 206 -8.04 -6.14 10.57
C LYS A 206 -8.76 -4.94 9.94
N THR A 207 -8.31 -3.72 10.19
CA THR A 207 -8.91 -2.52 9.59
C THR A 207 -8.15 -2.13 8.33
N ASN A 208 -8.85 -1.67 7.29
CA ASN A 208 -8.22 -1.06 6.13
C ASN A 208 -8.43 0.44 6.18
N MET A 209 -7.35 1.22 6.21
CA MET A 209 -7.40 2.67 6.14
C MET A 209 -6.73 3.16 4.86
N LEU A 210 -7.38 4.12 4.22
CA LEU A 210 -6.86 4.84 3.07
C LEU A 210 -6.84 6.34 3.38
N LEU A 211 -5.70 6.99 3.19
CA LEU A 211 -5.57 8.45 3.17
C LEU A 211 -5.26 8.92 1.77
N ALA A 212 -5.72 10.10 1.40
CA ALA A 212 -5.30 10.78 0.18
C ALA A 212 -5.45 12.29 0.34
N ASP A 213 -4.57 13.04 -0.31
CA ASP A 213 -4.62 14.50 -0.33
C ASP A 213 -5.38 15.02 -1.55
N TYR A 214 -6.12 16.09 -1.33
CA TYR A 214 -6.97 16.77 -2.31
C TYR A 214 -6.62 18.24 -2.38
N LYS A 215 -6.59 18.77 -3.60
CA LYS A 215 -6.44 20.21 -3.85
C LYS A 215 -7.80 20.89 -3.70
N SER A 216 -7.82 21.99 -2.96
CA SER A 216 -8.96 22.91 -2.86
C SER A 216 -8.50 24.36 -3.05
N ASP A 217 -9.47 25.26 -3.26
CA ASP A 217 -9.22 26.70 -3.45
C ASP A 217 -8.49 27.36 -2.26
N ALA A 218 -8.61 26.78 -1.06
CA ALA A 218 -8.01 27.30 0.18
C ALA A 218 -6.88 26.41 0.73
N GLY A 219 -6.44 25.42 -0.04
CA GLY A 219 -5.26 24.60 0.30
C GLY A 219 -5.51 23.09 0.19
N LYS A 220 -4.69 22.33 0.90
CA LYS A 220 -4.69 20.87 0.86
C LYS A 220 -5.65 20.30 1.91
N ILE A 221 -6.56 19.43 1.48
CA ILE A 221 -7.48 18.68 2.36
C ILE A 221 -7.07 17.21 2.29
N THR A 222 -6.95 16.52 3.42
CA THR A 222 -6.69 15.08 3.45
C THR A 222 -7.97 14.35 3.75
N LEU A 223 -8.43 13.51 2.82
CA LEU A 223 -9.51 12.56 3.04
C LEU A 223 -8.94 11.31 3.71
N PHE A 224 -9.67 10.73 4.65
CA PHE A 224 -9.44 9.36 5.05
C PHE A 224 -10.72 8.53 5.07
N VAL A 225 -10.55 7.25 4.76
CA VAL A 225 -11.59 6.23 4.76
C VAL A 225 -11.08 5.05 5.57
N VAL A 226 -11.86 4.59 6.56
CA VAL A 226 -11.57 3.38 7.33
C VAL A 226 -12.68 2.36 7.09
N GLU A 227 -12.31 1.16 6.66
CA GLU A 227 -13.15 -0.03 6.58
C GLU A 227 -12.82 -0.94 7.77
N TYR A 228 -13.84 -1.26 8.57
CA TYR A 228 -13.76 -2.15 9.73
C TYR A 228 -14.18 -3.58 9.37
N PRO A 229 -13.70 -4.60 10.11
CA PRO A 229 -14.04 -6.00 9.82
C PRO A 229 -15.56 -6.26 9.89
N ASP A 230 -16.26 -5.60 10.81
CA ASP A 230 -17.69 -5.77 11.04
C ASP A 230 -18.37 -4.48 11.55
N ALA A 231 -19.68 -4.59 11.74
CA ALA A 231 -20.54 -3.49 12.16
C ALA A 231 -20.23 -3.01 13.58
N GLU A 232 -19.92 -3.96 14.47
CA GLU A 232 -19.72 -3.72 15.88
C GLU A 232 -18.42 -2.93 16.11
N GLU A 233 -17.31 -3.34 15.47
CA GLU A 233 -16.05 -2.59 15.58
C GLU A 233 -16.14 -1.19 14.99
N CYS A 234 -16.90 -1.01 13.90
CA CYS A 234 -17.14 0.32 13.34
C CYS A 234 -17.96 1.21 14.26
N GLU A 235 -18.98 0.66 14.94
CA GLU A 235 -19.79 1.40 15.90
C GLU A 235 -18.95 1.86 17.10
N LEU A 236 -18.14 0.95 17.67
CA LEU A 236 -17.19 1.28 18.74
C LEU A 236 -16.17 2.34 18.30
N ALA A 237 -15.70 2.27 17.05
CA ALA A 237 -14.75 3.25 16.52
C ALA A 237 -15.41 4.61 16.29
N SER A 238 -16.65 4.61 15.83
CA SER A 238 -17.46 5.82 15.70
C SER A 238 -17.67 6.50 17.05
N GLU A 239 -18.03 5.75 18.09
CA GLU A 239 -18.20 6.31 19.44
C GLU A 239 -16.90 6.89 19.97
N SER A 240 -15.80 6.15 19.85
CA SER A 240 -14.46 6.57 20.27
C SER A 240 -14.03 7.85 19.55
N TYR A 241 -14.17 7.88 18.23
CA TYR A 241 -13.78 9.03 17.43
C TYR A 241 -14.70 10.24 17.64
N GLY A 242 -16.00 10.02 17.82
CA GLY A 242 -16.98 11.07 18.14
C GLY A 242 -16.72 11.71 19.51
N LYS A 243 -16.28 10.94 20.51
CA LYS A 243 -15.81 11.48 21.79
C LYS A 243 -14.58 12.37 21.60
N PHE A 244 -13.63 11.93 20.79
CA PHE A 244 -12.41 12.70 20.48
C PHE A 244 -12.71 14.04 19.77
N THR A 245 -13.67 14.06 18.84
CA THR A 245 -14.04 15.28 18.11
C THR A 245 -15.04 16.18 18.85
N GLY A 246 -15.52 15.76 20.02
CA GLY A 246 -16.56 16.49 20.77
C GLY A 246 -17.94 16.47 20.09
N THR A 247 -18.20 15.47 19.25
CA THR A 247 -19.52 15.19 18.65
C THR A 247 -20.10 13.97 19.33
N ALA A 248 -20.81 14.18 20.45
CA ALA A 248 -21.44 13.09 21.20
C ALA A 248 -22.41 12.30 20.30
N ALA A 249 -22.13 11.00 20.12
CA ALA A 249 -23.05 9.91 19.72
C ALA A 249 -24.27 10.31 18.86
N ALA A 250 -24.05 11.10 17.81
CA ALA A 250 -25.12 11.54 16.94
C ALA A 250 -25.00 10.79 15.62
N ARG A 251 -26.08 10.10 15.24
CA ARG A 251 -26.32 9.67 13.85
C ARG A 251 -26.33 10.85 12.86
N GLU A 252 -26.27 12.09 13.35
CA GLU A 252 -25.98 13.31 12.59
C GLU A 252 -24.70 13.98 13.12
N LEU A 253 -23.57 13.65 12.48
CA LEU A 253 -22.27 14.21 12.78
C LEU A 253 -22.09 15.61 12.15
N LYS A 254 -21.32 16.49 12.80
CA LYS A 254 -20.97 17.84 12.32
C LYS A 254 -20.26 17.79 10.95
N PRO A 255 -20.18 18.94 10.23
CA PRO A 255 -19.46 19.01 8.96
C PRO A 255 -18.02 18.45 9.07
N GLY A 256 -17.69 17.42 8.27
CA GLY A 256 -16.36 16.78 8.21
C GLY A 256 -16.31 15.29 8.60
N HIS A 257 -17.46 14.70 9.00
CA HIS A 257 -17.54 13.30 9.47
C HIS A 257 -18.80 12.61 8.93
N ARG A 258 -18.67 11.45 8.27
CA ARG A 258 -19.82 10.62 7.84
C ARG A 258 -19.56 9.13 8.03
N ILE A 259 -20.56 8.46 8.60
CA ILE A 259 -20.73 7.01 8.55
C ILE A 259 -21.74 6.72 7.45
N ILE A 260 -21.44 5.77 6.57
CA ILE A 260 -22.21 5.54 5.34
C ILE A 260 -22.82 4.15 5.31
N SER A 261 -22.14 3.21 5.96
CA SER A 261 -22.65 1.87 6.23
C SER A 261 -22.10 1.40 7.55
N ASP A 262 -22.60 0.27 8.03
CA ASP A 262 -22.19 -0.30 9.31
C ASP A 262 -20.67 -0.55 9.41
N LYS A 263 -19.89 -0.55 8.33
CA LYS A 263 -18.45 -0.87 8.36
C LYS A 263 -17.50 0.28 8.03
N PHE A 264 -17.99 1.50 7.75
CA PHE A 264 -17.15 2.56 7.20
C PHE A 264 -17.23 3.88 7.95
N ILE A 265 -16.06 4.47 8.21
CA ILE A 265 -15.93 5.87 8.65
C ILE A 265 -15.19 6.65 7.57
N ILE A 266 -15.78 7.77 7.13
CA ILE A 266 -15.10 8.78 6.31
C ILE A 266 -15.00 10.07 7.08
N SER A 267 -13.84 10.69 7.03
CA SER A 267 -13.67 12.07 7.48
C SER A 267 -12.53 12.76 6.75
N THR A 268 -12.49 14.08 6.87
CA THR A 268 -11.52 14.96 6.21
C THR A 268 -10.77 15.80 7.21
N TRP A 269 -9.51 16.08 6.90
CA TRP A 269 -8.64 17.00 7.60
C TRP A 269 -8.29 18.20 6.72
N GLY A 270 -8.44 19.42 7.23
CA GLY A 270 -7.97 20.62 6.55
C GLY A 270 -9.01 21.73 6.50
N GLU A 271 -8.54 22.95 6.30
CA GLU A 271 -9.37 24.13 6.09
C GLU A 271 -9.56 24.36 4.57
N PRO A 272 -10.73 24.84 4.14
CA PRO A 272 -11.88 25.28 4.93
C PRO A 272 -12.91 24.17 5.17
N TYR A 273 -13.52 24.14 6.36
CA TYR A 273 -14.49 23.10 6.78
C TYR A 273 -15.62 22.79 5.78
N PHE A 274 -16.10 23.78 5.03
CA PHE A 274 -17.17 23.58 4.05
C PHE A 274 -16.75 22.67 2.88
N ARG A 275 -15.56 22.86 2.32
CA ARG A 275 -15.03 22.02 1.23
C ARG A 275 -14.69 20.62 1.72
N ALA A 276 -14.20 20.52 2.96
CA ALA A 276 -13.95 19.25 3.63
C ALA A 276 -15.26 18.45 3.77
N PHE A 277 -16.36 19.13 4.12
CA PHE A 277 -17.68 18.53 4.16
C PHE A 277 -18.16 18.05 2.79
N GLU A 278 -18.11 18.88 1.75
CA GLU A 278 -18.48 18.48 0.38
C GLU A 278 -17.70 17.23 -0.07
N LEU A 279 -16.38 17.22 0.13
CA LEU A 279 -15.54 16.08 -0.21
C LEU A 279 -15.95 14.82 0.56
N THR A 280 -16.33 14.95 1.84
CA THR A 280 -16.86 13.85 2.65
C THR A 280 -18.19 13.33 2.08
N ILE A 281 -19.06 14.20 1.57
CA ILE A 281 -20.32 13.81 0.88
C ILE A 281 -20.03 13.03 -0.40
N PHE A 282 -19.11 13.53 -1.23
CA PHE A 282 -18.76 12.87 -2.49
C PHE A 282 -18.09 11.52 -2.26
N ALA A 283 -17.15 11.46 -1.31
CA ALA A 283 -16.53 10.21 -0.90
C ALA A 283 -17.59 9.22 -0.38
N ALA A 284 -18.59 9.70 0.36
CA ALA A 284 -19.70 8.87 0.81
C ALA A 284 -20.49 8.25 -0.33
N ALA A 285 -20.90 9.07 -1.31
CA ALA A 285 -21.63 8.58 -2.48
C ALA A 285 -20.80 7.57 -3.30
N ASN A 286 -19.49 7.79 -3.43
CA ASN A 286 -18.59 6.85 -4.11
C ASN A 286 -18.45 5.53 -3.36
N ILE A 287 -18.37 5.55 -2.02
CA ILE A 287 -18.38 4.32 -1.22
C ILE A 287 -19.70 3.57 -1.41
N GLU A 288 -20.86 4.24 -1.36
CA GLU A 288 -22.13 3.55 -1.60
C GLU A 288 -22.19 2.87 -2.97
N LYS A 289 -21.70 3.56 -4.01
CA LYS A 289 -21.60 2.99 -5.35
C LYS A 289 -20.68 1.77 -5.37
N PHE A 290 -19.49 1.87 -4.79
CA PHE A 290 -18.53 0.78 -4.66
C PHE A 290 -19.12 -0.43 -3.92
N LEU A 291 -19.86 -0.21 -2.83
CA LEU A 291 -20.51 -1.27 -2.06
C LEU A 291 -21.64 -1.96 -2.85
N ARG A 292 -22.38 -1.22 -3.69
CA ARG A 292 -23.39 -1.80 -4.58
C ARG A 292 -22.77 -2.66 -5.68
N GLU A 293 -21.62 -2.26 -6.20
CA GLU A 293 -20.89 -3.01 -7.22
C GLU A 293 -20.30 -4.32 -6.66
N LYS A 294 -19.80 -4.33 -5.42
CA LYS A 294 -19.33 -5.55 -4.74
C LYS A 294 -20.42 -6.60 -4.45
N LYS A 295 -21.69 -6.21 -4.40
CA LYS A 295 -22.83 -7.11 -4.11
C LYS A 295 -23.43 -7.78 -5.36
N LYS A 296 -23.03 -7.36 -6.55
CA LYS A 296 -23.46 -7.92 -7.84
C LYS A 296 -22.49 -8.99 -8.31
#